data_AF-A0A951NZ27-F1
#
_entry.id   AF-A0A951NZ27-F1
#
_cell.length_a   1.000
_cell.length_b   1.000
_cell.length_c   1.000
_cell.angle_alpha   90.00
_cell.angle_beta   90.00
_cell.angle_gamma   90.00
#
_symmetry.space_group_name_H-M   'P 1'
#
loop_
_entity.id
_entity.type
_entity.pdbx_description
1 polymer ?
#
loop_
_entity_poly.entity_id
_entity_poly.type
_entity_poly.pdbx_seq_one_letter_code
_entity_poly.pdbx_strand_id
1 'polypeptide(L)'
;MKLKVLQSTTFKRSPVDSSELSIQDKVTIPAGEEFEVHSYKPVGSNHVRIALVDRFLGNPPRNTWYVYQPHIQIYNQRGQVKNFVRRPSIGVPNLLLPQSKLLNVPYHTQLNNAENPKGACNVTSFAMVMRYFRISKRTNAMQFEDELYRYMENKGLSRHDPEDLAVMAENYGLKDDLTLQGRMSDIRKAIAEGKPCILHGYFTSFGHIIVVRGYDQTGLCVNDPFGEWFDSGYRNDLSGENLSYSYNLIQRTASPEGSNFMWLHRLSKA
;
A
#
# COMPACT_ATOMS: atom_id res chain seq x y z
N MET A 1 14.24 -0.53 -5.10
CA MET A 1 13.73 -0.50 -6.50
C MET A 1 14.39 0.68 -7.16
N LYS A 2 14.53 0.70 -8.48
CA LYS A 2 15.25 1.79 -9.15
C LYS A 2 14.33 2.60 -10.03
N LEU A 3 14.45 3.92 -10.01
CA LEU A 3 13.83 4.81 -10.98
C LEU A 3 14.93 5.41 -11.85
N LYS A 4 14.70 5.40 -13.17
CA LYS A 4 15.53 6.10 -14.15
C LYS A 4 14.73 7.18 -14.83
N VAL A 5 15.30 8.38 -14.93
CA VAL A 5 14.75 9.48 -15.69
C VAL A 5 15.19 9.35 -17.14
N LEU A 6 14.25 9.04 -18.04
CA LEU A 6 14.51 8.85 -19.46
C LEU A 6 14.55 10.18 -20.22
N GLN A 7 13.75 11.14 -19.77
CA GLN A 7 13.66 12.49 -20.30
C GLN A 7 13.64 13.49 -19.15
N SER A 8 14.34 14.63 -19.31
CA SER A 8 14.35 15.69 -18.31
C SER A 8 12.91 16.06 -17.92
N THR A 9 12.63 16.07 -16.63
CA THR A 9 11.26 16.18 -16.11
C THR A 9 11.23 16.91 -14.77
N THR A 10 10.04 17.32 -14.35
CA THR A 10 9.84 18.04 -13.10
C THR A 10 9.23 17.10 -12.07
N PHE A 11 9.92 16.95 -10.93
CA PHE A 11 9.39 16.29 -9.74
C PHE A 11 8.58 17.34 -8.97
N LYS A 12 7.35 17.00 -8.60
CA LYS A 12 6.34 17.95 -8.09
C LYS A 12 5.79 17.56 -6.73
N ARG A 13 5.39 18.53 -5.92
CA ARG A 13 4.74 18.26 -4.61
C ARG A 13 3.31 17.74 -4.75
N SER A 14 2.64 18.02 -5.87
CA SER A 14 1.31 17.50 -6.19
C SER A 14 1.22 17.19 -7.70
N PRO A 15 0.20 16.44 -8.15
CA PRO A 15 0.09 16.04 -9.55
C PRO A 15 -0.46 17.16 -10.48
N VAL A 16 -0.75 18.36 -9.96
CA VAL A 16 -1.25 19.51 -10.75
C VAL A 16 -0.20 20.02 -11.73
N ASP A 17 -0.57 20.94 -12.62
CA ASP A 17 0.38 21.50 -13.59
C ASP A 17 1.56 22.18 -12.89
N SER A 18 2.76 22.01 -13.45
CA SER A 18 3.98 22.59 -12.86
C SER A 18 4.01 24.13 -12.86
N SER A 19 3.20 24.75 -13.71
CA SER A 19 3.01 26.21 -13.76
C SER A 19 2.23 26.74 -12.56
N GLU A 20 1.36 25.93 -11.96
CA GLU A 20 0.59 26.27 -10.76
C GLU A 20 1.42 26.09 -9.46
N LEU A 21 2.59 25.46 -9.55
CA LEU A 21 3.43 25.17 -8.40
C LEU A 21 4.51 26.24 -8.20
N SER A 22 4.69 26.60 -6.92
CA SER A 22 5.79 27.44 -6.48
C SER A 22 7.15 26.76 -6.76
N ILE A 23 8.23 27.54 -6.79
CA ILE A 23 9.59 27.02 -7.00
C ILE A 23 9.97 26.01 -5.91
N GLN A 24 9.48 26.17 -4.68
CA GLN A 24 9.78 25.25 -3.57
C GLN A 24 9.04 23.91 -3.68
N ASP A 25 7.98 23.86 -4.49
CA ASP A 25 7.12 22.69 -4.68
C ASP A 25 7.47 21.91 -5.96
N LYS A 26 8.57 22.27 -6.64
CA LYS A 26 9.04 21.59 -7.84
C LYS A 26 10.56 21.56 -7.96
N VAL A 27 11.07 20.49 -8.56
CA VAL A 27 12.51 20.31 -8.82
C VAL A 27 12.67 19.72 -10.22
N THR A 28 13.47 20.37 -11.07
CA THR A 28 13.81 19.84 -12.39
C THR A 28 14.91 18.81 -12.27
N ILE A 29 14.70 17.65 -12.87
CA ILE A 29 15.65 16.53 -12.87
C ILE A 29 16.07 16.24 -14.32
N PRO A 30 17.37 16.24 -14.63
CA PRO A 30 17.84 15.96 -15.99
C PRO A 30 17.67 14.48 -16.38
N ALA A 31 17.60 14.23 -17.70
CA ALA A 31 17.64 12.88 -18.24
C ALA A 31 18.93 12.15 -17.85
N GLY A 32 18.83 10.84 -17.61
CA GLY A 32 19.94 9.98 -17.21
C GLY A 32 20.10 9.80 -15.70
N GLU A 33 19.48 10.67 -14.89
CA GLU A 33 19.48 10.53 -13.43
C GLU A 33 18.78 9.26 -12.96
N GLU A 34 19.32 8.67 -11.90
CA GLU A 34 18.83 7.43 -11.32
C GLU A 34 18.68 7.56 -9.80
N PHE A 35 17.61 6.96 -9.27
CA PHE A 35 17.28 7.03 -7.86
C PHE A 35 16.89 5.66 -7.32
N GLU A 36 17.33 5.37 -6.10
CA GLU A 36 16.72 4.31 -5.30
C GLU A 36 15.37 4.77 -4.78
N VAL A 37 14.36 3.96 -5.02
CA VAL A 37 12.96 4.18 -4.66
C VAL A 37 12.55 3.17 -3.60
N HIS A 38 12.05 3.71 -2.49
CA HIS A 38 11.48 2.95 -1.38
C HIS A 38 10.08 2.46 -1.74
N SER A 39 9.21 3.36 -2.21
CA SER A 39 7.83 3.05 -2.61
C SER A 39 7.37 3.93 -3.77
N TYR A 40 6.38 3.45 -4.51
CA TYR A 40 5.74 4.19 -5.58
C TYR A 40 4.23 3.94 -5.59
N LYS A 41 3.45 4.88 -6.15
CA LYS A 41 2.02 4.76 -6.38
C LYS A 41 1.58 5.56 -7.61
N PRO A 42 1.14 4.92 -8.71
CA PRO A 42 0.35 5.55 -9.76
C PRO A 42 -0.77 6.47 -9.27
N VAL A 43 -0.83 7.66 -9.85
CA VAL A 43 -1.76 8.75 -9.51
C VAL A 43 -2.30 9.40 -10.79
N GLY A 44 -3.60 9.72 -10.81
CA GLY A 44 -4.22 10.41 -11.95
C GLY A 44 -4.13 9.57 -13.22
N SER A 45 -3.91 10.18 -14.38
CA SER A 45 -3.77 9.51 -15.69
C SER A 45 -2.32 9.17 -16.09
N ASN A 46 -1.35 9.91 -15.55
CA ASN A 46 0.01 9.96 -16.09
C ASN A 46 1.07 10.32 -15.04
N HIS A 47 0.77 10.23 -13.74
CA HIS A 47 1.73 10.49 -12.67
C HIS A 47 1.98 9.25 -11.82
N VAL A 48 3.13 9.24 -11.16
CA VAL A 48 3.47 8.31 -10.08
C VAL A 48 3.98 9.14 -8.91
N ARG A 49 3.42 8.93 -7.72
CA ARG A 49 4.00 9.38 -6.46
C ARG A 49 5.12 8.41 -6.07
N ILE A 50 6.30 8.90 -5.76
CA ILE A 50 7.46 8.11 -5.33
C ILE A 50 7.96 8.59 -3.97
N ALA A 51 8.56 7.70 -3.20
CA ALA A 51 9.40 8.01 -2.05
C ALA A 51 10.81 7.48 -2.31
N LEU A 52 11.81 8.37 -2.24
CA LEU A 52 13.21 8.05 -2.47
C LEU A 52 13.87 7.47 -1.20
N VAL A 53 14.85 6.58 -1.42
CA VAL A 53 15.75 6.09 -0.36
C VAL A 53 16.91 7.05 -0.20
N ASP A 54 17.17 7.52 1.02
CA ASP A 54 18.34 8.32 1.42
C ASP A 54 18.69 9.50 0.50
N ARG A 55 17.70 10.03 -0.23
CA ARG A 55 17.84 11.15 -1.14
C ARG A 55 16.74 12.16 -0.88
N PHE A 56 17.15 13.41 -0.70
CA PHE A 56 16.25 14.55 -0.53
C PHE A 56 16.54 15.57 -1.62
N LEU A 57 15.48 16.03 -2.27
CA LEU A 57 15.53 16.99 -3.38
C LEU A 57 14.83 18.28 -2.97
N GLY A 58 15.14 19.36 -3.68
CA GLY A 58 14.49 20.66 -3.51
C GLY A 58 14.88 21.39 -2.23
N ASN A 59 14.25 22.55 -2.04
CA ASN A 59 14.41 23.40 -0.87
C ASN A 59 13.02 23.92 -0.44
N PRO A 60 12.44 23.45 0.68
CA PRO A 60 13.06 22.55 1.67
C PRO A 60 13.27 21.13 1.15
N PRO A 61 14.26 20.39 1.71
CA PRO A 61 14.59 19.03 1.26
C PRO A 61 13.43 18.06 1.51
N ARG A 62 13.05 17.30 0.47
CA ARG A 62 11.97 16.28 0.52
C ARG A 62 12.37 15.03 -0.23
N ASN A 63 11.95 13.86 0.25
CA ASN A 63 12.17 12.58 -0.41
C ASN A 63 10.96 12.07 -1.20
N THR A 64 9.81 12.74 -1.12
CA THR A 64 8.55 12.28 -1.71
C THR A 64 8.06 13.25 -2.78
N TRP A 65 7.76 12.74 -3.97
CA TRP A 65 7.47 13.55 -5.16
C TRP A 65 6.44 12.87 -6.08
N TYR A 66 5.67 13.66 -6.82
CA TYR A 66 4.88 13.23 -7.97
C TYR A 66 5.71 13.45 -9.23
N VAL A 67 5.79 12.42 -10.06
CA VAL A 67 6.61 12.42 -11.27
C VAL A 67 5.77 12.02 -12.47
N TYR A 68 5.97 12.69 -13.60
CA TYR A 68 5.29 12.38 -14.84
C TYR A 68 5.77 11.03 -15.39
N GLN A 69 4.88 10.04 -15.34
CA GLN A 69 5.17 8.63 -15.62
C GLN A 69 5.81 8.40 -17.00
N PRO A 70 5.37 9.05 -18.10
CA PRO A 70 5.98 8.83 -19.41
C PRO A 70 7.47 9.21 -19.51
N HIS A 71 8.01 10.03 -18.61
CA HIS A 71 9.42 10.45 -18.64
C HIS A 71 10.34 9.56 -17.79
N ILE A 72 9.79 8.57 -17.10
CA ILE A 72 10.54 7.72 -16.18
C ILE A 72 10.29 6.25 -16.42
N GLN A 73 11.18 5.42 -15.87
CA GLN A 73 11.01 3.99 -15.82
C GLN A 73 11.35 3.49 -14.42
N ILE A 74 10.47 2.68 -13.85
CA ILE A 74 10.72 2.01 -12.56
C ILE A 74 11.08 0.56 -12.83
N TYR A 75 12.14 0.11 -12.17
CA TYR A 75 12.64 -1.25 -12.21
C TYR A 75 12.43 -1.91 -10.84
N ASN A 76 11.89 -3.11 -10.85
CA ASN A 76 11.80 -3.93 -9.65
C ASN A 76 13.20 -4.40 -9.20
N GLN A 77 13.28 -5.10 -8.06
CA GLN A 77 14.55 -5.60 -7.52
C GLN A 77 15.26 -6.60 -8.46
N ARG A 78 14.53 -7.19 -9.40
CA ARG A 78 15.07 -8.13 -10.41
C ARG A 78 15.50 -7.43 -11.70
N GLY A 79 15.49 -6.10 -11.75
CA GLY A 79 15.83 -5.32 -12.94
C GLY A 79 14.75 -5.34 -14.04
N GLN A 80 13.54 -5.80 -13.73
CA GLN A 80 12.43 -5.84 -14.68
C GLN A 80 11.66 -4.53 -14.63
N VAL A 81 11.26 -4.05 -15.79
CA VAL A 81 10.46 -2.83 -15.96
C VAL A 81 9.07 -3.02 -15.38
N LYS A 82 8.64 -2.08 -14.54
CA LYS A 82 7.27 -2.03 -14.04
C LYS A 82 6.34 -1.44 -15.08
N ASN A 83 5.34 -2.23 -15.46
CA ASN A 83 4.26 -1.80 -16.33
C ASN A 83 3.07 -1.37 -15.47
N PHE A 84 2.74 -0.09 -15.51
CA PHE A 84 1.57 0.45 -14.82
C PHE A 84 0.30 0.16 -15.64
N VAL A 85 -0.06 -1.12 -15.79
CA VAL A 85 -1.25 -1.52 -16.52
C VAL A 85 -2.48 -1.11 -15.72
N ARG A 86 -3.22 -0.14 -16.25
CA ARG A 86 -4.50 0.28 -15.69
C ARG A 86 -5.55 -0.75 -16.08
N ARG A 87 -5.93 -1.61 -15.13
CA ARG A 87 -7.17 -2.37 -15.28
C ARG A 87 -8.34 -1.45 -14.93
N PRO A 88 -9.29 -1.22 -15.84
CA PRO A 88 -10.49 -0.46 -15.50
C PRO A 88 -11.17 -1.14 -14.31
N SER A 89 -11.38 -0.40 -13.22
CA SER A 89 -12.23 -0.91 -12.15
C SER A 89 -13.68 -0.86 -12.63
N ILE A 90 -14.23 -2.01 -13.01
CA ILE A 90 -15.63 -2.15 -13.34
C ILE A 90 -16.42 -1.70 -12.09
N GLY A 91 -17.18 -0.62 -12.22
CA GLY A 91 -18.04 -0.15 -11.14
C GLY A 91 -18.99 -1.26 -10.75
N VAL A 92 -18.92 -1.69 -9.48
CA VAL A 92 -19.91 -2.63 -8.96
C VAL A 92 -21.27 -1.90 -8.93
N PRO A 93 -22.34 -2.49 -9.49
CA PRO A 93 -23.70 -1.93 -9.37
C PRO A 93 -24.07 -1.68 -7.91
N ASN A 94 -25.08 -0.84 -7.66
CA ASN A 94 -25.66 -0.62 -6.34
C ASN A 94 -26.07 -1.98 -5.71
N LEU A 95 -25.16 -2.57 -4.94
CA LEU A 95 -25.37 -3.84 -4.28
C LEU A 95 -26.05 -3.57 -2.93
N LEU A 96 -27.14 -4.30 -2.65
CA LEU A 96 -27.74 -4.37 -1.33
C LEU A 96 -26.82 -5.17 -0.40
N LEU A 97 -25.78 -4.51 0.12
CA LEU A 97 -24.89 -5.08 1.13
C LEU A 97 -25.52 -4.93 2.53
N PRO A 98 -25.20 -5.82 3.48
CA PRO A 98 -25.59 -5.62 4.87
C PRO A 98 -25.04 -4.29 5.39
N GLN A 99 -25.73 -3.68 6.37
CA GLN A 99 -25.35 -2.39 6.96
C GLN A 99 -24.01 -2.45 7.69
N SER A 100 -23.69 -3.59 8.27
CA SER A 100 -22.38 -3.87 8.85
C SER A 100 -21.96 -5.32 8.60
N LYS A 101 -20.65 -5.56 8.66
CA LYS A 101 -20.06 -6.90 8.63
C LYS A 101 -18.72 -6.85 9.33
N LEU A 102 -18.42 -7.87 10.13
CA LEU A 102 -17.14 -8.03 10.81
C LEU A 102 -16.63 -9.46 10.62
N LEU A 103 -15.37 -9.59 10.23
CA LEU A 103 -14.66 -10.85 10.07
C LEU A 103 -13.73 -11.06 11.26
N ASN A 104 -13.61 -12.30 11.74
CA ASN A 104 -12.73 -12.64 12.85
C ASN A 104 -11.25 -12.79 12.42
N VAL A 105 -10.70 -11.75 11.79
CA VAL A 105 -9.29 -11.72 11.40
C VAL A 105 -8.44 -11.48 12.66
N PRO A 106 -7.48 -12.37 13.00
CA PRO A 106 -6.64 -12.20 14.17
C PRO A 106 -5.72 -11.00 14.01
N TYR A 107 -5.36 -10.37 15.14
CA TYR A 107 -4.43 -9.27 15.17
C TYR A 107 -2.99 -9.73 15.39
N HIS A 108 -2.06 -9.08 14.70
CA HIS A 108 -0.62 -9.14 14.93
C HIS A 108 -0.06 -7.72 14.82
N THR A 109 0.82 -7.34 15.75
CA THR A 109 1.62 -6.12 15.63
C THR A 109 2.89 -6.43 14.83
N GLN A 110 3.39 -5.47 14.06
CA GLN A 110 4.73 -5.59 13.44
C GLN A 110 5.86 -5.29 14.43
N LEU A 111 5.57 -4.62 15.55
CA LEU A 111 6.57 -4.04 16.44
C LEU A 111 7.40 -5.09 17.19
N ASN A 112 6.90 -6.33 17.26
CA ASN A 112 7.58 -7.46 17.85
C ASN A 112 8.17 -8.43 16.80
N ASN A 113 8.14 -8.09 15.50
CA ASN A 113 8.81 -8.87 14.47
C ASN A 113 10.31 -8.90 14.74
N ALA A 114 10.93 -10.05 14.51
CA ALA A 114 12.38 -10.14 14.48
C ALA A 114 12.93 -9.38 13.25
N GLU A 115 12.24 -9.48 12.12
CA GLU A 115 12.62 -8.84 10.87
C GLU A 115 11.94 -7.47 10.71
N ASN A 116 12.76 -6.40 10.75
CA ASN A 116 12.37 -5.02 10.44
C ASN A 116 11.04 -4.56 11.11
N PRO A 117 10.97 -4.51 12.46
CA PRO A 117 9.73 -4.23 13.18
C PRO A 117 9.10 -2.87 12.89
N LYS A 118 9.84 -1.92 12.30
CA LYS A 118 9.31 -0.61 11.87
C LYS A 118 8.98 -0.52 10.37
N GLY A 119 9.22 -1.59 9.60
CA GLY A 119 9.07 -1.60 8.13
C GLY A 119 8.43 -2.88 7.58
N ALA A 120 7.78 -3.69 8.42
CA ALA A 120 7.20 -4.99 8.07
C ALA A 120 5.66 -5.03 8.04
N CYS A 121 4.99 -3.87 7.99
CA CYS A 121 3.52 -3.75 7.92
C CYS A 121 2.89 -4.66 6.85
N ASN A 122 3.58 -4.82 5.73
CA ASN A 122 3.19 -5.67 4.61
C ASN A 122 3.02 -7.13 5.01
N VAL A 123 4.12 -7.81 5.33
CA VAL A 123 4.12 -9.23 5.68
C VAL A 123 3.31 -9.52 6.95
N THR A 124 3.27 -8.59 7.92
CA THR A 124 2.40 -8.70 9.09
C THR A 124 0.91 -8.65 8.71
N SER A 125 0.51 -7.76 7.80
CA SER A 125 -0.87 -7.70 7.30
C SER A 125 -1.28 -8.98 6.56
N PHE A 126 -0.39 -9.51 5.71
CA PHE A 126 -0.65 -10.78 5.03
C PHE A 126 -0.69 -11.96 5.99
N ALA A 127 0.18 -12.01 7.01
CA ALA A 127 0.16 -13.05 8.04
C ALA A 127 -1.19 -13.08 8.78
N MET A 128 -1.75 -11.92 9.16
CA MET A 128 -3.08 -11.83 9.78
C MET A 128 -4.17 -12.48 8.90
N VAL A 129 -4.18 -12.17 7.60
CA VAL A 129 -5.16 -12.73 6.65
C VAL A 129 -4.93 -14.22 6.40
N MET A 130 -3.68 -14.66 6.30
CA MET A 130 -3.35 -16.09 6.17
C MET A 130 -3.81 -16.89 7.39
N ARG A 131 -3.65 -16.34 8.60
CA ARG A 131 -4.16 -16.96 9.84
C ARG A 131 -5.69 -17.03 9.86
N TYR A 132 -6.39 -16.01 9.37
CA TYR A 132 -7.85 -16.05 9.20
C TYR A 132 -8.29 -17.26 8.34
N PHE A 133 -7.55 -17.55 7.26
CA PHE A 133 -7.82 -18.71 6.38
C PHE A 133 -7.20 -20.04 6.86
N ARG A 134 -6.62 -20.05 8.07
CA ARG A 134 -5.91 -21.19 8.68
C ARG A 134 -4.73 -21.70 7.85
N ILE A 135 -4.08 -20.81 7.12
CA ILE A 135 -2.81 -21.09 6.45
C ILE A 135 -1.71 -21.03 7.51
N SER A 136 -0.87 -22.06 7.54
CA SER A 136 0.21 -22.20 8.50
C SER A 136 1.56 -21.85 7.89
N LYS A 137 2.45 -21.36 8.75
CA LYS A 137 3.87 -21.18 8.47
C LYS A 137 4.49 -22.53 8.08
N ARG A 138 5.46 -22.49 7.16
CA ARG A 138 6.12 -23.67 6.56
C ARG A 138 7.51 -23.91 7.15
N THR A 139 7.99 -23.00 7.98
CA THR A 139 9.30 -23.06 8.63
C THR A 139 9.18 -23.00 10.15
N ASN A 140 10.33 -23.10 10.79
CA ASN A 140 10.56 -22.97 12.22
C ASN A 140 10.74 -21.50 12.68
N ALA A 141 10.45 -20.51 11.83
CA ALA A 141 10.35 -19.11 12.26
C ALA A 141 9.35 -18.97 13.43
N MET A 142 9.66 -18.09 14.39
CA MET A 142 8.81 -17.89 15.57
C MET A 142 7.45 -17.31 15.16
N GLN A 143 7.46 -16.25 14.35
CA GLN A 143 6.26 -15.62 13.80
C GLN A 143 6.15 -15.85 12.31
N PHE A 144 4.93 -15.76 11.78
CA PHE A 144 4.67 -16.09 10.38
C PHE A 144 5.18 -14.97 9.45
N GLU A 145 4.97 -13.73 9.86
CA GLU A 145 5.44 -12.51 9.24
C GLU A 145 6.96 -12.46 9.05
N ASP A 146 7.75 -13.00 10.00
CA ASP A 146 9.21 -13.15 9.84
C ASP A 146 9.57 -14.17 8.75
N GLU A 147 8.82 -15.27 8.64
CA GLU A 147 8.97 -16.25 7.54
C GLU A 147 8.62 -15.61 6.19
N LEU A 148 7.50 -14.88 6.12
CA LEU A 148 7.08 -14.19 4.90
C LEU A 148 8.11 -13.12 4.50
N TYR A 149 8.68 -12.41 5.47
CA TYR A 149 9.77 -11.45 5.23
C TYR A 149 10.94 -12.13 4.52
N ARG A 150 11.48 -13.19 5.13
CA ARG A 150 12.63 -13.94 4.59
C ARG A 150 12.30 -14.59 3.26
N TYR A 151 11.07 -15.09 3.09
CA TYR A 151 10.61 -15.64 1.82
C TYR A 151 10.72 -14.61 0.69
N MET A 152 10.24 -13.38 0.93
CA MET A 152 10.29 -12.33 -0.09
C MET A 152 11.73 -11.95 -0.44
N GLU A 153 12.60 -11.74 0.56
CA GLU A 153 14.02 -11.46 0.34
C GLU A 153 14.71 -12.59 -0.45
N ASN A 154 14.53 -13.85 -0.04
CA ASN A 154 15.13 -15.01 -0.70
C ASN A 154 14.65 -15.21 -2.14
N LYS A 155 13.45 -14.72 -2.49
CA LYS A 155 12.90 -14.77 -3.85
C LYS A 155 13.20 -13.50 -4.66
N GLY A 156 13.90 -12.52 -4.10
CA GLY A 156 14.12 -11.22 -4.73
C GLY A 156 12.79 -10.50 -5.04
N LEU A 157 11.81 -10.67 -4.16
CA LEU A 157 10.50 -10.02 -4.20
C LEU A 157 10.51 -8.80 -3.28
N SER A 158 9.95 -7.68 -3.74
CA SER A 158 9.89 -6.47 -2.93
C SER A 158 8.63 -6.43 -2.07
N ARG A 159 8.80 -6.32 -0.76
CA ARG A 159 7.72 -6.10 0.22
C ARG A 159 7.00 -4.75 0.08
N HIS A 160 7.58 -3.82 -0.67
CA HIS A 160 7.00 -2.51 -0.95
C HIS A 160 6.24 -2.48 -2.27
N ASP A 161 6.20 -3.60 -2.98
CA ASP A 161 5.56 -3.75 -4.26
C ASP A 161 4.28 -4.60 -4.13
N PRO A 162 3.10 -4.07 -4.50
CA PRO A 162 1.84 -4.80 -4.32
C PRO A 162 1.76 -6.05 -5.20
N GLU A 163 2.39 -6.08 -6.38
CA GLU A 163 2.34 -7.25 -7.25
C GLU A 163 3.23 -8.37 -6.71
N ASP A 164 4.44 -8.06 -6.24
CA ASP A 164 5.31 -9.03 -5.59
C ASP A 164 4.70 -9.56 -4.28
N LEU A 165 3.92 -8.74 -3.55
CA LEU A 165 3.11 -9.19 -2.41
C LEU A 165 2.00 -10.16 -2.83
N ALA A 166 1.31 -9.89 -3.93
CA ALA A 166 0.31 -10.80 -4.48
C ALA A 166 0.93 -12.15 -4.90
N VAL A 167 2.11 -12.13 -5.53
CA VAL A 167 2.89 -13.34 -5.84
C VAL A 167 3.18 -14.13 -4.56
N MET A 168 3.62 -13.47 -3.49
CA MET A 168 3.84 -14.13 -2.20
C MET A 168 2.54 -14.75 -1.67
N ALA A 169 1.43 -14.02 -1.68
CA ALA A 169 0.13 -14.49 -1.21
C ALA A 169 -0.33 -15.76 -1.95
N GLU A 170 -0.21 -15.77 -3.29
CA GLU A 170 -0.55 -16.91 -4.14
C GLU A 170 0.31 -18.14 -3.84
N ASN A 171 1.61 -17.96 -3.64
CA ASN A 171 2.52 -19.05 -3.26
C ASN A 171 2.20 -19.66 -1.88
N TYR A 172 1.50 -18.93 -1.02
CA TYR A 172 1.05 -19.40 0.30
C TYR A 172 -0.38 -19.94 0.31
N GLY A 173 -1.07 -19.98 -0.84
CA GLY A 173 -2.42 -20.56 -0.95
C GLY A 173 -3.55 -19.55 -0.73
N LEU A 174 -3.27 -18.25 -0.90
CA LEU A 174 -4.32 -17.24 -1.09
C LEU A 174 -4.57 -17.00 -2.57
N LYS A 175 -5.74 -16.47 -2.90
CA LYS A 175 -5.99 -15.79 -4.16
C LYS A 175 -6.05 -14.29 -3.87
N ASP A 176 -5.24 -13.52 -4.58
CA ASP A 176 -5.15 -12.07 -4.43
C ASP A 176 -5.76 -11.34 -5.63
N ASP A 177 -6.96 -10.80 -5.44
CA ASP A 177 -7.59 -9.90 -6.40
C ASP A 177 -7.11 -8.46 -6.16
N LEU A 178 -5.86 -8.21 -6.56
CA LEU A 178 -5.23 -6.90 -6.47
C LEU A 178 -5.83 -5.92 -7.49
N THR A 179 -6.20 -4.74 -6.99
CA THR A 179 -6.45 -3.56 -7.83
C THR A 179 -5.72 -2.34 -7.32
N LEU A 180 -5.28 -1.49 -8.25
CA LEU A 180 -4.69 -0.17 -7.96
C LEU A 180 -5.71 0.97 -8.13
N GLN A 181 -6.97 0.62 -8.44
CA GLN A 181 -8.08 1.55 -8.67
C GLN A 181 -9.34 1.14 -7.88
N GLY A 182 -9.14 0.63 -6.67
CA GLY A 182 -10.19 0.19 -5.78
C GLY A 182 -11.06 1.35 -5.29
N ARG A 183 -12.31 1.02 -4.98
CA ARG A 183 -13.32 1.90 -4.38
C ARG A 183 -13.72 1.38 -3.00
N MET A 184 -14.33 2.26 -2.19
CA MET A 184 -14.92 1.85 -0.92
C MET A 184 -15.97 0.73 -1.06
N SER A 185 -16.74 0.76 -2.15
CA SER A 185 -17.71 -0.29 -2.46
C SER A 185 -17.07 -1.66 -2.72
N ASP A 186 -15.85 -1.70 -3.27
CA ASP A 186 -15.12 -2.95 -3.49
C ASP A 186 -14.70 -3.58 -2.16
N ILE A 187 -14.27 -2.75 -1.20
CA ILE A 187 -13.96 -3.19 0.17
C ILE A 187 -15.22 -3.76 0.83
N ARG A 188 -16.31 -3.01 0.84
CA ARG A 188 -17.56 -3.44 1.48
C ARG A 188 -18.08 -4.74 0.86
N LYS A 189 -18.05 -4.87 -0.47
CA LYS A 189 -18.45 -6.11 -1.15
C LYS A 189 -17.56 -7.28 -0.75
N ALA A 190 -16.24 -7.12 -0.80
CA ALA A 190 -15.30 -8.18 -0.43
C ALA A 190 -15.51 -8.65 1.02
N ILE A 191 -15.64 -7.72 1.96
CA ILE A 191 -15.90 -8.04 3.37
C ILE A 191 -17.25 -8.75 3.55
N ALA A 192 -18.30 -8.31 2.85
CA ALA A 192 -19.60 -8.97 2.87
C ALA A 192 -19.52 -10.43 2.38
N GLU A 193 -18.65 -10.71 1.41
CA GLU A 193 -18.34 -12.05 0.88
C GLU A 193 -17.36 -12.86 1.76
N GLY A 194 -16.92 -12.34 2.91
CA GLY A 194 -15.97 -13.04 3.78
C GLY A 194 -14.50 -12.93 3.34
N LYS A 195 -14.16 -11.93 2.54
CA LYS A 195 -12.81 -11.67 2.03
C LYS A 195 -12.18 -10.49 2.77
N PRO A 196 -11.26 -10.73 3.74
CA PRO A 196 -10.47 -9.65 4.33
C PRO A 196 -9.73 -8.87 3.24
N CYS A 197 -9.54 -7.58 3.48
CA CYS A 197 -8.86 -6.72 2.54
C CYS A 197 -7.58 -6.16 3.16
N ILE A 198 -6.54 -5.97 2.36
CA ILE A 198 -5.36 -5.18 2.76
C ILE A 198 -5.35 -3.89 1.94
N LEU A 199 -5.35 -2.76 2.64
CA LEU A 199 -5.46 -1.44 2.06
C LEU A 199 -4.16 -0.67 2.26
N HIS A 200 -3.60 -0.13 1.17
CA HIS A 200 -2.44 0.76 1.24
C HIS A 200 -2.89 2.21 1.38
N GLY A 201 -2.12 3.01 2.11
CA GLY A 201 -2.35 4.44 2.23
C GLY A 201 -1.13 5.21 2.71
N TYR A 202 -1.27 6.53 2.76
CA TYR A 202 -0.26 7.48 3.19
C TYR A 202 -0.39 7.83 4.68
N PHE A 203 -0.53 6.81 5.53
CA PHE A 203 -0.55 7.01 6.99
C PHE A 203 0.82 7.49 7.51
N THR A 204 1.88 7.24 6.75
CA THR A 204 3.22 7.78 6.94
C THR A 204 3.74 8.41 5.65
N SER A 205 4.87 9.12 5.68
CA SER A 205 5.52 9.68 4.48
C SER A 205 5.86 8.61 3.44
N PHE A 206 6.31 7.44 3.88
CA PHE A 206 6.68 6.30 3.04
C PHE A 206 5.50 5.46 2.56
N GLY A 207 4.35 5.62 3.20
CA GLY A 207 3.19 4.76 3.06
C GLY A 207 3.10 3.71 4.17
N HIS A 208 1.92 3.13 4.32
CA HIS A 208 1.62 2.08 5.27
C HIS A 208 0.43 1.26 4.77
N ILE A 209 0.31 0.01 5.22
CA ILE A 209 -0.81 -0.83 4.85
C ILE A 209 -1.46 -1.44 6.09
N ILE A 210 -2.78 -1.56 6.04
CA ILE A 210 -3.62 -2.04 7.14
C ILE A 210 -4.55 -3.14 6.66
N VAL A 211 -5.01 -3.99 7.58
CA VAL A 211 -6.02 -5.01 7.29
C VAL A 211 -7.40 -4.45 7.59
N VAL A 212 -8.26 -4.38 6.58
CA VAL A 212 -9.68 -4.13 6.77
C VAL A 212 -10.36 -5.46 7.07
N ARG A 213 -11.00 -5.55 8.23
CA ARG A 213 -11.71 -6.74 8.72
C ARG A 213 -13.22 -6.54 8.82
N GLY A 214 -13.71 -5.33 8.64
CA GLY A 214 -15.12 -5.03 8.74
C GLY A 214 -15.50 -3.65 8.21
N TYR A 215 -16.80 -3.38 8.21
CA TYR A 215 -17.35 -2.05 7.99
C TYR A 215 -18.69 -1.90 8.71
N ASP A 216 -19.07 -0.65 8.94
CA ASP A 216 -20.40 -0.25 9.41
C ASP A 216 -20.86 1.06 8.74
N GLN A 217 -21.84 1.75 9.32
CA GLN A 217 -22.36 3.01 8.79
C GLN A 217 -21.38 4.18 8.90
N THR A 218 -20.41 4.10 9.82
CA THR A 218 -19.50 5.19 10.18
C THR A 218 -18.10 5.04 9.57
N GLY A 219 -17.66 3.80 9.33
CA GLY A 219 -16.34 3.56 8.80
C GLY A 219 -15.98 2.09 8.59
N LEU A 220 -14.68 1.85 8.56
CA LEU A 220 -14.08 0.53 8.46
C LEU A 220 -13.58 0.07 9.82
N CYS A 221 -13.77 -1.22 10.12
CA CYS A 221 -13.10 -1.88 11.22
C CYS A 221 -11.77 -2.45 10.72
N VAL A 222 -10.65 -2.09 11.35
CA VAL A 222 -9.31 -2.40 10.87
C VAL A 222 -8.42 -3.02 11.94
N ASN A 223 -7.45 -3.80 11.49
CA ASN A 223 -6.26 -4.16 12.25
C ASN A 223 -5.07 -3.41 11.62
N ASP A 224 -4.48 -2.48 12.36
CA ASP A 224 -3.28 -1.75 11.95
C ASP A 224 -2.04 -2.37 12.62
N PRO A 225 -1.10 -2.95 11.87
CA PRO A 225 0.03 -3.65 12.47
C PRO A 225 0.95 -2.71 13.27
N PHE A 226 0.92 -1.39 13.01
CA PHE A 226 1.84 -0.43 13.64
C PHE A 226 1.27 0.25 14.88
N GLY A 227 -0.02 0.10 15.19
CA GLY A 227 -0.67 0.78 16.32
C GLY A 227 -1.77 1.72 15.82
N GLU A 228 -2.22 2.65 16.66
CA GLU A 228 -3.32 3.55 16.29
C GLU A 228 -2.81 4.84 15.62
N TRP A 229 -3.44 5.21 14.51
CA TRP A 229 -3.14 6.43 13.77
C TRP A 229 -4.00 7.61 14.22
N PHE A 230 -3.35 8.77 14.35
CA PHE A 230 -3.98 10.07 14.57
C PHE A 230 -3.45 11.09 13.56
N ASP A 231 -4.12 12.24 13.43
CA ASP A 231 -3.63 13.35 12.57
C ASP A 231 -2.23 13.86 13.00
N SER A 232 -1.85 13.63 14.27
CA SER A 232 -0.51 13.92 14.81
C SER A 232 0.53 12.82 14.55
N GLY A 233 0.12 11.68 14.00
CA GLY A 233 0.95 10.51 13.73
C GLY A 233 0.52 9.27 14.51
N TYR A 234 1.35 8.23 14.44
CA TYR A 234 1.09 6.95 15.10
C TYR A 234 1.39 6.98 16.60
N ARG A 235 0.51 6.34 17.37
CA ARG A 235 0.75 5.92 18.75
C ARG A 235 1.03 4.41 18.76
N ASN A 236 2.33 4.08 18.78
CA ASN A 236 2.80 2.69 18.81
C ASN A 236 2.65 2.04 20.19
N ASP A 237 2.33 2.82 21.22
CA ASP A 237 2.00 2.34 22.56
C ASP A 237 0.53 1.91 22.71
N LEU A 238 -0.32 2.24 21.72
CA LEU A 238 -1.70 1.78 21.64
C LEU A 238 -1.81 0.58 20.71
N SER A 239 -2.72 -0.34 21.03
CA SER A 239 -2.99 -1.50 20.18
C SER A 239 -3.58 -1.05 18.85
N GLY A 240 -3.15 -1.69 17.76
CA GLY A 240 -3.77 -1.53 16.46
C GLY A 240 -4.90 -2.51 16.17
N GLU A 241 -5.32 -3.29 17.18
CA GLU A 241 -6.38 -4.28 17.06
C GLU A 241 -7.78 -3.63 17.03
N ASN A 242 -8.60 -4.04 16.07
CA ASN A 242 -10.04 -3.72 16.02
C ASN A 242 -10.36 -2.22 16.12
N LEU A 243 -9.57 -1.38 15.44
CA LEU A 243 -9.78 0.05 15.38
C LEU A 243 -10.95 0.41 14.46
N SER A 244 -11.60 1.55 14.73
CA SER A 244 -12.64 2.12 13.86
C SER A 244 -12.10 3.34 13.13
N TYR A 245 -11.88 3.22 11.83
CA TYR A 245 -11.40 4.31 10.98
C TYR A 245 -12.53 4.83 10.10
N SER A 246 -12.86 6.11 10.28
CA SER A 246 -13.95 6.74 9.55
C SER A 246 -13.73 6.71 8.03
N TYR A 247 -14.82 6.70 7.26
CA TYR A 247 -14.73 6.76 5.79
C TYR A 247 -13.96 7.99 5.30
N ASN A 248 -14.08 9.13 6.00
CA ASN A 248 -13.32 10.33 5.67
C ASN A 248 -11.81 10.13 5.87
N LEU A 249 -11.41 9.56 7.00
CA LEU A 249 -10.01 9.25 7.28
C LEU A 249 -9.44 8.34 6.18
N ILE A 250 -10.13 7.23 5.87
CA ILE A 250 -9.69 6.29 4.83
C ILE A 250 -9.62 6.97 3.47
N GLN A 251 -10.59 7.82 3.11
CA GLN A 251 -10.55 8.58 1.85
C GLN A 251 -9.32 9.48 1.78
N ARG A 252 -8.98 10.20 2.86
CA ARG A 252 -7.84 11.12 2.90
C ARG A 252 -6.49 10.39 2.90
N THR A 253 -6.39 9.24 3.58
CA THR A 253 -5.11 8.53 3.71
C THR A 253 -4.87 7.54 2.58
N ALA A 254 -5.87 6.74 2.19
CA ALA A 254 -5.70 5.68 1.21
C ALA A 254 -5.98 6.11 -0.24
N SER A 255 -6.79 7.15 -0.43
CA SER A 255 -7.24 7.58 -1.76
C SER A 255 -7.39 9.11 -1.90
N PRO A 256 -6.45 9.94 -1.43
CA PRO A 256 -6.58 11.40 -1.51
C PRO A 256 -6.75 11.92 -2.95
N GLU A 257 -6.38 11.11 -3.94
CA GLU A 257 -6.44 11.45 -5.36
C GLU A 257 -7.85 11.36 -5.96
N GLY A 258 -8.79 10.67 -5.28
CA GLY A 258 -10.17 10.50 -5.74
C GLY A 258 -10.81 9.23 -5.21
N SER A 259 -12.08 8.96 -5.54
CA SER A 259 -12.84 7.84 -4.95
C SER A 259 -12.47 6.44 -5.48
N ASN A 260 -11.61 6.34 -6.49
CA ASN A 260 -11.24 5.10 -7.18
C ASN A 260 -9.71 4.91 -7.33
N PHE A 261 -8.94 5.32 -6.33
CA PHE A 261 -7.46 5.24 -6.33
C PHE A 261 -6.91 4.42 -5.14
N MET A 262 -7.74 3.54 -4.56
CA MET A 262 -7.30 2.66 -3.48
C MET A 262 -6.50 1.50 -4.04
N TRP A 263 -5.33 1.28 -3.43
CA TRP A 263 -4.51 0.10 -3.66
C TRP A 263 -4.98 -0.97 -2.68
N LEU A 264 -5.60 -2.01 -3.23
CA LEU A 264 -6.45 -2.89 -2.48
C LEU A 264 -6.20 -4.33 -2.91
N HIS A 265 -5.82 -5.15 -1.94
CA HIS A 265 -5.82 -6.60 -2.04
C HIS A 265 -7.14 -7.12 -1.49
N ARG A 266 -7.91 -7.84 -2.30
CA ARG A 266 -9.10 -8.58 -1.84
C ARG A 266 -8.74 -10.06 -1.78
N LEU A 267 -8.65 -10.59 -0.56
CA LEU A 267 -8.02 -11.88 -0.35
C LEU A 267 -9.06 -12.96 -0.07
N SER A 268 -8.90 -14.09 -0.74
CA SER A 268 -9.68 -15.30 -0.52
C SER A 268 -8.76 -16.50 -0.40
N LYS A 269 -9.24 -17.60 0.18
CA LYS A 269 -8.53 -18.86 0.12
C LYS A 269 -8.53 -19.39 -1.32
N ALA A 270 -7.38 -19.87 -1.80
CA ALA A 270 -7.27 -20.52 -3.10
C ALA A 270 -8.03 -21.85 -3.16
#